data_AF-A0A830D4J5-F1
#
_entry.id   AF-A0A830D4J5-F1
#
_cell.length_a   1.000
_cell.length_b   1.000
_cell.length_c   1.000
_cell.angle_alpha   90.00
_cell.angle_beta   90.00
_cell.angle_gamma   90.00
#
_symmetry.space_group_name_H-M   'P 1'
#
loop_
_entity.id
_entity.type
_entity.pdbx_description
1 polymer ?
#
loop_
_entity_poly.entity_id
_entity_poly.type
_entity_poly.pdbx_seq_one_letter_code
_entity_poly.pdbx_strand_id
1 'polypeptide(L)'
;MDSLLCNEVWLMSPKYNELDDYNNNNNNNNVQENYHDHVVSTKEDCEEALRNFLRKEANYMPERGYLEFVKTNHVIVNARFKAVNWLIKSQRRMNLSPGTVFLAVNYMDRFISLTRCQDWKYWMFELLCVACLTIATKFSETTTWPLHEYQVEGVDNCFSPTLIQRMELTVLKALGWRMDSTTPFSYVHILTRVLNETLIEDLTNHVTELLLCALLDPKFLEFQQCVVAMSAIRCVFEASVNNDSIANLDSLIPQDQKVRINTY
;
A
#
# COMPACT_ATOMS: atom_id res chain seq x y z
N MET A 1 29.13 29.29 -22.23
CA MET A 1 28.72 27.95 -21.76
C MET A 1 28.74 28.03 -20.25
N ASP A 2 27.65 28.55 -19.70
CA ASP A 2 27.56 28.81 -18.27
C ASP A 2 27.14 27.54 -17.54
N SER A 3 28.03 27.13 -16.64
CA SER A 3 27.87 25.98 -15.75
C SER A 3 26.80 26.31 -14.71
N LEU A 4 25.59 25.78 -14.89
CA LEU A 4 24.57 25.73 -13.85
C LEU A 4 24.86 24.52 -12.95
N LEU A 5 25.86 24.65 -12.08
CA LEU A 5 25.94 23.83 -10.88
C LEU A 5 25.25 24.60 -9.75
N CYS A 6 24.03 24.19 -9.43
CA CYS A 6 23.37 24.59 -8.21
C CYS A 6 24.18 24.07 -7.01
N ASN A 7 24.84 24.96 -6.29
CA ASN A 7 25.38 24.67 -4.96
C ASN A 7 24.21 24.61 -3.98
N GLU A 8 23.63 23.43 -3.79
CA GLU A 8 22.73 23.19 -2.67
C GLU A 8 23.56 23.00 -1.38
N VAL A 9 23.56 24.03 -0.54
CA VAL A 9 24.06 23.96 0.83
C VAL A 9 23.02 23.23 1.68
N TRP A 10 23.29 21.97 1.99
CA TRP A 10 22.45 21.18 2.89
C TRP A 10 22.60 21.70 4.33
N LEU A 11 21.54 22.29 4.90
CA LEU A 11 21.49 22.77 6.29
C LEU A 11 21.46 21.64 7.36
N MET A 12 21.89 20.43 7.01
CA MET A 12 21.86 19.25 7.88
C MET A 12 23.19 18.50 7.96
N SER A 13 24.32 19.15 7.65
CA SER A 13 25.62 18.56 8.00
C SER A 13 25.82 18.58 9.52
N PRO A 14 26.04 17.42 10.18
CA PRO A 14 26.42 17.41 11.59
C PRO A 14 27.77 18.11 11.75
N LYS A 15 27.90 18.94 12.79
CA LYS A 15 29.19 19.53 13.16
C LYS A 15 30.13 18.41 13.63
N TYR A 16 31.15 18.09 12.84
CA TYR A 16 32.28 17.31 13.32
C TYR A 16 33.04 18.15 14.35
N ASN A 17 32.92 17.77 15.63
CA ASN A 17 33.87 18.19 16.65
C ASN A 17 35.05 17.20 16.62
N GLU A 18 36.25 17.75 16.48
CA GLU A 18 37.52 17.04 16.69
C GLU A 18 37.70 16.63 18.17
N LEU A 19 38.64 15.69 18.38
CA LEU A 19 39.28 15.22 19.63
C LEU A 19 38.58 14.01 20.30
N ASP A 20 39.21 12.92 20.74
CA ASP A 20 40.62 12.53 20.94
C ASP A 20 40.73 11.00 21.08
N ASP A 21 41.92 10.45 20.81
CA ASP A 21 42.36 9.10 21.17
C ASP A 21 42.23 8.83 22.68
N TYR A 22 41.61 7.70 23.09
CA TYR A 22 42.25 6.59 23.83
C TYR A 22 41.24 5.58 24.40
N ASN A 23 41.67 4.32 24.33
CA ASN A 23 41.39 3.18 25.22
C ASN A 23 40.17 2.27 25.00
N ASN A 24 40.55 1.10 24.50
CA ASN A 24 39.93 -0.21 24.56
C ASN A 24 39.57 -0.61 26.01
N ASN A 25 38.31 -0.97 26.26
CA ASN A 25 37.94 -2.01 27.23
C ASN A 25 36.50 -2.50 27.03
N ASN A 26 36.37 -3.82 26.98
CA ASN A 26 35.13 -4.59 26.97
C ASN A 26 34.13 -4.13 28.05
N ASN A 27 32.86 -4.03 27.68
CA ASN A 27 31.77 -4.74 28.35
C ASN A 27 30.46 -4.64 27.56
N ASN A 28 29.78 -5.78 27.48
CA ASN A 28 28.41 -5.97 27.00
C ASN A 28 27.45 -4.91 27.55
N ASN A 29 26.59 -4.37 26.70
CA ASN A 29 25.15 -4.31 26.94
C ASN A 29 24.40 -3.92 25.66
N ASN A 30 23.39 -4.73 25.35
CA ASN A 30 22.41 -4.52 24.29
C ASN A 30 21.70 -3.18 24.45
N VAL A 31 21.88 -2.27 23.50
CA VAL A 31 20.89 -1.24 23.17
C VAL A 31 20.87 -1.15 21.65
N GLN A 32 20.00 -1.95 21.05
CA GLN A 32 19.68 -1.85 19.63
C GLN A 32 18.71 -0.67 19.51
N GLU A 33 19.26 0.53 19.30
CA GLU A 33 18.49 1.75 19.14
C GLU A 33 17.60 1.64 17.90
N ASN A 34 16.30 1.48 18.17
CA ASN A 34 15.25 1.25 17.19
C ASN A 34 14.77 2.61 16.63
N TYR A 35 15.55 3.19 15.70
CA TYR A 35 15.34 4.54 15.16
C TYR A 35 14.21 4.69 14.12
N HIS A 36 13.25 3.76 14.04
CA HIS A 36 12.22 3.82 12.98
C HIS A 36 10.76 3.94 13.45
N ASP A 37 10.49 3.97 14.76
CA ASP A 37 9.11 3.85 15.27
C ASP A 37 8.48 5.18 15.76
N HIS A 38 9.13 6.34 15.51
CA HIS A 38 8.75 7.61 16.13
C HIS A 38 7.81 8.53 15.33
N VAL A 39 7.32 8.13 14.15
CA VAL A 39 6.50 9.05 13.32
C VAL A 39 5.04 9.17 13.79
N VAL A 40 4.57 8.31 14.69
CA VAL A 40 3.24 8.44 15.31
C VAL A 40 3.36 8.31 16.83
N SER A 41 3.84 9.36 17.49
CA SER A 41 4.22 9.30 18.90
C SER A 41 3.05 9.53 19.87
N THR A 42 1.93 10.10 19.43
CA THR A 42 0.78 10.40 20.30
C THR A 42 -0.56 9.92 19.72
N LYS A 43 -1.56 9.74 20.59
CA LYS A 43 -2.96 9.47 20.18
C LYS A 43 -3.51 10.58 19.26
N GLU A 44 -3.12 11.83 19.51
CA GLU A 44 -3.52 12.98 18.71
C GLU A 44 -2.98 12.89 17.27
N ASP A 45 -1.74 12.42 17.10
CA ASP A 45 -1.14 12.17 15.78
C ASP A 45 -1.91 11.08 15.01
N CYS A 46 -2.30 9.99 15.69
CA CYS A 46 -3.12 8.94 15.10
C CYS A 46 -4.47 9.47 14.60
N GLU A 47 -5.14 10.29 15.41
CA GLU A 47 -6.44 10.86 15.07
C GLU A 47 -6.33 11.85 13.90
N GLU A 48 -5.27 12.66 13.85
CA GLU A 48 -5.03 13.57 12.73
C GLU A 48 -4.68 12.81 11.45
N ALA A 49 -3.85 11.78 11.52
CA ALA A 49 -3.55 10.90 10.39
C ALA A 49 -4.83 10.24 9.85
N LEU A 50 -5.70 9.74 10.75
CA LEU A 50 -6.98 9.16 10.40
C LEU A 50 -7.89 10.17 9.67
N ARG A 51 -8.02 11.40 10.21
CA ARG A 51 -8.79 12.48 9.57
C ARG A 51 -8.28 12.79 8.17
N ASN A 52 -6.96 12.86 8.00
CA ASN A 52 -6.34 13.13 6.70
C ASN A 52 -6.60 12.01 5.70
N PHE A 53 -6.55 10.74 6.13
CA PHE A 53 -6.87 9.60 5.28
C PHE A 53 -8.33 9.60 4.84
N LEU A 54 -9.27 9.77 5.78
CA LEU A 54 -10.71 9.87 5.47
C LEU A 54 -11.02 11.03 4.51
N ARG A 55 -10.35 12.17 4.65
CA ARG A 55 -10.55 13.32 3.76
C ARG A 55 -10.08 13.04 2.33
N LYS A 56 -9.01 12.24 2.15
CA LYS A 56 -8.39 12.03 0.84
C LYS A 56 -8.77 10.72 0.15
N GLU A 57 -9.32 9.73 0.86
CA GLU A 57 -9.54 8.37 0.31
C GLU A 57 -10.38 8.36 -0.97
N ALA A 58 -11.39 9.23 -1.08
CA ALA A 58 -12.24 9.33 -2.26
C ALA A 58 -11.45 9.72 -3.53
N ASN A 59 -10.33 10.43 -3.40
CA ASN A 59 -9.47 10.84 -4.52
C ASN A 59 -8.67 9.67 -5.12
N TYR A 60 -8.62 8.54 -4.42
CA TYR A 60 -7.85 7.36 -4.80
C TYR A 60 -8.73 6.15 -5.10
N MET A 61 -10.04 6.35 -5.20
CA MET A 61 -10.96 5.35 -5.72
C MET A 61 -10.89 5.30 -7.26
N PRO A 62 -11.09 4.14 -7.89
CA PRO A 62 -11.29 4.05 -9.33
C PRO A 62 -12.52 4.84 -9.79
N GLU A 63 -12.54 5.21 -11.08
CA GLU A 63 -13.66 5.93 -11.69
C GLU A 63 -14.99 5.17 -11.58
N ARG A 64 -16.09 5.93 -11.48
CA ARG A 64 -17.43 5.35 -11.41
C ARG A 64 -17.69 4.41 -12.59
N GLY A 65 -18.25 3.24 -12.31
CA GLY A 65 -18.51 2.20 -13.32
C GLY A 65 -17.33 1.27 -13.60
N TYR A 66 -16.15 1.48 -12.99
CA TYR A 66 -15.02 0.56 -13.13
C TYR A 66 -15.37 -0.87 -12.72
N LEU A 67 -16.04 -1.04 -11.59
CA LEU A 67 -16.40 -2.37 -11.11
C LEU A 67 -17.33 -3.10 -12.08
N GLU A 68 -18.32 -2.40 -12.62
CA GLU A 68 -19.23 -2.97 -13.60
C GLU A 68 -18.49 -3.33 -14.89
N PHE A 69 -17.57 -2.47 -15.33
CA PHE A 69 -16.69 -2.72 -16.47
C PHE A 69 -15.82 -3.97 -16.27
N VAL A 70 -15.26 -4.16 -15.06
CA VAL A 70 -14.52 -5.38 -14.73
C VAL A 70 -15.47 -6.57 -14.77
N LYS A 71 -16.58 -6.56 -14.03
CA LYS A 71 -17.52 -7.70 -13.91
C LYS A 71 -18.11 -8.14 -15.25
N THR A 72 -18.41 -7.21 -16.15
CA THR A 72 -19.03 -7.51 -17.46
C THR A 72 -18.05 -8.06 -18.49
N ASN A 73 -16.73 -7.92 -18.27
CA ASN A 73 -15.71 -8.40 -19.18
C ASN A 73 -14.87 -9.51 -18.53
N HIS A 74 -15.21 -10.76 -18.85
CA HIS A 74 -14.55 -11.95 -18.29
C HIS A 74 -13.02 -11.96 -18.51
N VAL A 75 -12.53 -11.41 -19.63
CA VAL A 75 -11.09 -11.32 -19.91
C VAL A 75 -10.43 -10.39 -18.90
N ILE A 76 -11.06 -9.24 -18.61
CA ILE A 76 -10.57 -8.25 -17.65
C ILE A 76 -10.62 -8.78 -16.22
N VAL A 77 -11.72 -9.43 -15.80
CA VAL A 77 -11.80 -10.07 -14.47
C VAL A 77 -10.63 -11.03 -14.27
N ASN A 78 -10.43 -11.94 -15.23
CA ASN A 78 -9.39 -12.97 -15.13
C ASN A 78 -7.98 -12.37 -15.21
N ALA A 79 -7.75 -11.37 -16.08
CA ALA A 79 -6.47 -10.70 -16.19
C ALA A 79 -6.13 -9.92 -14.90
N ARG A 80 -7.11 -9.22 -14.30
CA ARG A 80 -6.96 -8.56 -13.01
C ARG A 80 -6.64 -9.57 -11.91
N PHE A 81 -7.39 -10.66 -11.80
CA PHE A 81 -7.13 -11.70 -10.81
C PHE A 81 -5.71 -12.25 -10.91
N LYS A 82 -5.26 -12.60 -12.12
CA LYS A 82 -3.89 -13.06 -12.38
C LYS A 82 -2.84 -12.01 -11.99
N ALA A 83 -3.07 -10.75 -12.36
CA ALA A 83 -2.19 -9.64 -12.03
C ALA A 83 -2.06 -9.42 -10.52
N VAL A 84 -3.18 -9.36 -9.78
CA VAL A 84 -3.17 -9.20 -8.32
C VAL A 84 -2.48 -10.39 -7.63
N ASN A 85 -2.80 -11.62 -8.04
CA ASN A 85 -2.15 -12.82 -7.51
C ASN A 85 -0.64 -12.79 -7.75
N TRP A 86 -0.21 -12.32 -8.92
CA TRP A 86 1.19 -12.14 -9.23
C TRP A 86 1.87 -11.06 -8.37
N LEU A 87 1.20 -9.93 -8.09
CA LEU A 87 1.72 -8.89 -7.19
C LEU A 87 1.97 -9.43 -5.78
N ILE A 88 1.01 -10.19 -5.24
CA ILE A 88 1.13 -10.80 -3.90
C ILE A 88 2.32 -11.78 -3.87
N LYS A 89 2.46 -12.66 -4.87
CA LYS A 89 3.60 -13.58 -4.95
C LYS A 89 4.94 -12.86 -5.10
N SER A 90 4.96 -11.79 -5.89
CA SER A 90 6.14 -10.97 -6.12
C SER A 90 6.59 -10.25 -4.86
N GLN A 91 5.65 -9.73 -4.07
CA GLN A 91 5.94 -9.15 -2.76
C GLN A 91 6.62 -10.15 -1.83
N ARG A 92 6.12 -11.38 -1.72
CA ARG A 92 6.72 -12.42 -0.87
C ARG A 92 8.13 -12.80 -1.32
N ARG A 93 8.37 -12.91 -2.63
CA ARG A 93 9.71 -13.26 -3.14
C ARG A 93 10.72 -12.13 -2.93
N MET A 94 10.33 -10.89 -3.20
CA MET A 94 11.20 -9.73 -3.10
C MET A 94 11.23 -9.11 -1.69
N ASN A 95 10.53 -9.72 -0.73
CA ASN A 95 10.38 -9.23 0.64
C ASN A 95 9.92 -7.76 0.72
N LEU A 96 8.97 -7.38 -0.13
CA LEU A 96 8.41 -6.02 -0.13
C LEU A 96 7.40 -5.88 1.02
N SER A 97 7.12 -4.66 1.45
CA SER A 97 6.02 -4.37 2.36
C SER A 97 4.67 -4.76 1.72
N PRO A 98 3.71 -5.31 2.50
CA PRO A 98 2.35 -5.51 2.03
C PRO A 98 1.75 -4.22 1.44
N GLY A 99 2.05 -3.06 2.05
CA GLY A 99 1.60 -1.74 1.58
C GLY A 99 1.97 -1.46 0.12
N THR A 100 3.12 -1.95 -0.33
CA THR A 100 3.58 -1.82 -1.73
C THR A 100 2.66 -2.56 -2.70
N VAL A 101 2.10 -3.71 -2.31
CA VAL A 101 1.09 -4.44 -3.10
C VAL A 101 -0.21 -3.65 -3.17
N PHE A 102 -0.68 -3.12 -2.04
CA PHE A 102 -1.90 -2.30 -2.02
C PHE A 102 -1.78 -1.07 -2.91
N LEU A 103 -0.63 -0.39 -2.90
CA LEU A 103 -0.34 0.73 -3.80
C LEU A 103 -0.33 0.27 -5.27
N ALA A 104 0.37 -0.81 -5.60
CA ALA A 104 0.43 -1.32 -6.97
C ALA A 104 -0.96 -1.69 -7.53
N VAL A 105 -1.80 -2.37 -6.73
CA VAL A 105 -3.18 -2.70 -7.11
C VAL A 105 -4.02 -1.43 -7.28
N ASN A 106 -3.89 -0.45 -6.37
CA ASN A 106 -4.58 0.82 -6.47
C ASN A 106 -4.23 1.57 -7.77
N TYR A 107 -2.94 1.63 -8.13
CA TYR A 107 -2.48 2.27 -9.35
C TYR A 107 -3.04 1.58 -10.59
N MET A 108 -3.00 0.25 -10.62
CA MET A 108 -3.53 -0.56 -11.72
C MET A 108 -5.03 -0.33 -11.91
N ASP A 109 -5.82 -0.46 -10.85
CA ASP A 109 -7.28 -0.31 -10.90
C ASP A 109 -7.68 1.12 -11.32
N ARG A 110 -7.04 2.15 -10.76
CA ARG A 110 -7.28 3.55 -11.17
C ARG A 110 -6.89 3.79 -12.62
N PHE A 111 -5.75 3.27 -13.08
CA PHE A 111 -5.31 3.43 -14.46
C PHE A 111 -6.29 2.82 -15.46
N ILE A 112 -6.75 1.59 -15.20
CA ILE A 112 -7.73 0.90 -16.07
C ILE A 112 -9.05 1.68 -16.06
N SER A 113 -9.48 2.16 -14.89
CA SER A 113 -10.74 2.91 -14.75
C SER A 113 -10.76 4.22 -15.56
N LEU A 114 -9.60 4.88 -15.71
CA LEU A 114 -9.44 6.11 -16.47
C LEU A 114 -9.34 5.85 -17.97
N THR A 115 -8.61 4.81 -18.36
CA THR A 115 -8.35 4.52 -19.78
C THR A 115 -9.54 3.88 -20.48
N ARG A 116 -10.36 3.08 -19.78
CA ARG A 116 -11.56 2.40 -20.30
C ARG A 116 -11.39 1.73 -21.67
N CYS A 117 -10.17 1.26 -21.97
CA CYS A 117 -9.89 0.55 -23.20
C CYS A 117 -10.67 -0.76 -23.22
N GLN A 118 -11.44 -1.05 -24.28
CA GLN A 118 -12.19 -2.32 -24.37
C GLN A 118 -11.32 -3.48 -24.85
N ASP A 119 -10.20 -3.19 -25.52
CA ASP A 119 -9.33 -4.16 -26.17
C ASP A 119 -8.15 -4.62 -25.30
N TRP A 120 -8.33 -4.65 -23.97
CA TRP A 120 -7.29 -5.13 -23.07
C TRP A 120 -6.96 -6.60 -23.36
N LYS A 121 -5.66 -6.86 -23.56
CA LYS A 121 -5.10 -8.21 -23.70
C LYS A 121 -4.32 -8.57 -22.44
N TYR A 122 -4.15 -9.87 -22.18
CA TYR A 122 -3.43 -10.36 -21.00
C TYR A 122 -2.02 -9.76 -20.86
N TRP A 123 -1.25 -9.70 -21.96
CA TRP A 123 0.10 -9.11 -21.94
C TRP A 123 0.10 -7.61 -21.57
N MET A 124 -0.97 -6.88 -21.87
CA MET A 124 -1.08 -5.46 -21.51
C MET A 124 -1.28 -5.30 -20.00
N PHE A 125 -2.08 -6.19 -19.40
CA PHE A 125 -2.24 -6.28 -17.94
C PHE A 125 -0.92 -6.61 -17.26
N GLU A 126 -0.16 -7.57 -17.80
CA GLU A 126 1.16 -7.92 -17.29
C GLU A 126 2.12 -6.73 -17.31
N LEU A 127 2.24 -6.03 -18.45
CA LEU A 127 3.09 -4.84 -18.56
C LEU A 127 2.66 -3.73 -17.58
N LEU A 128 1.34 -3.46 -17.50
CA LEU A 128 0.79 -2.50 -16.56
C LEU A 128 1.12 -2.89 -15.11
N CYS A 129 0.92 -4.16 -14.77
CA CYS A 129 1.13 -4.68 -13.43
C CYS A 129 2.60 -4.59 -12.99
N VAL A 130 3.53 -4.97 -13.87
CA VAL A 130 4.98 -4.80 -13.64
C VAL A 130 5.31 -3.33 -13.41
N ALA A 131 4.80 -2.43 -14.26
CA ALA A 131 5.03 -0.99 -14.11
C ALA A 131 4.42 -0.42 -12.82
N CYS A 132 3.24 -0.87 -12.41
CA CYS A 132 2.62 -0.46 -11.16
C CYS A 132 3.43 -0.92 -9.94
N LEU A 133 3.96 -2.15 -9.98
CA LEU A 133 4.82 -2.67 -8.91
C LEU A 133 6.14 -1.90 -8.82
N THR A 134 6.79 -1.62 -9.95
CA THR A 134 8.05 -0.87 -9.96
C THR A 134 7.86 0.55 -9.47
N ILE A 135 6.75 1.22 -9.82
CA ILE A 135 6.41 2.53 -9.27
C ILE A 135 6.18 2.43 -7.76
N ALA A 136 5.38 1.46 -7.30
CA ALA A 136 5.08 1.29 -5.88
C ALA A 136 6.37 1.06 -5.08
N THR A 137 7.24 0.15 -5.53
CA THR A 137 8.53 -0.11 -4.88
C THR A 137 9.40 1.14 -4.81
N LYS A 138 9.53 1.90 -5.91
CA LYS A 138 10.29 3.17 -5.91
C LYS A 138 9.69 4.24 -4.99
N PHE A 139 8.40 4.14 -4.68
CA PHE A 139 7.69 5.14 -3.87
C PHE A 139 7.70 4.80 -2.37
N SER A 140 7.56 3.53 -2.01
CA SER A 140 7.36 3.10 -0.62
C SER A 140 8.49 2.29 0.00
N GLU A 141 9.45 1.79 -0.79
CA GLU A 141 10.54 0.95 -0.28
C GLU A 141 11.87 1.71 -0.20
N THR A 142 12.71 1.32 0.76
CA THR A 142 14.07 1.87 0.90
C THR A 142 15.06 1.26 -0.09
N THR A 143 14.73 0.08 -0.62
CA THR A 143 15.55 -0.65 -1.59
C THR A 143 14.75 -0.94 -2.84
N THR A 144 15.42 -0.88 -3.98
CA THR A 144 14.83 -1.16 -5.29
C THR A 144 15.60 -2.27 -5.97
N TRP A 145 14.89 -3.08 -6.74
CA TRP A 145 15.48 -4.16 -7.52
C TRP A 145 15.79 -3.67 -8.95
N PRO A 146 16.70 -4.33 -9.69
CA PRO A 146 16.84 -4.09 -11.11
C PRO A 146 15.55 -4.42 -11.89
N LEU A 147 15.24 -3.67 -12.96
CA LEU A 147 13.98 -3.84 -13.72
C LEU A 147 13.73 -5.25 -14.27
N HIS A 148 14.79 -6.01 -14.56
CA HIS A 148 14.65 -7.38 -15.04
C HIS A 148 14.20 -8.35 -13.93
N GLU A 149 14.48 -8.05 -12.65
CA GLU A 149 14.10 -8.87 -11.50
C GLU A 149 12.63 -8.71 -11.11
N TYR A 150 11.96 -7.69 -11.63
CA TYR A 150 10.51 -7.55 -11.52
C TYR A 150 9.74 -8.44 -12.52
N GLN A 151 10.40 -9.12 -13.45
CA GLN A 151 9.77 -9.89 -14.53
C GLN A 151 10.01 -11.39 -14.40
N VAL A 152 9.40 -11.91 -13.37
CA VAL A 152 9.66 -13.21 -12.75
C VAL A 152 8.56 -14.21 -13.04
N GLU A 153 8.77 -15.44 -12.56
CA GLU A 153 7.83 -16.56 -12.68
C GLU A 153 6.37 -16.11 -12.43
N GLY A 154 5.51 -16.36 -13.42
CA GLY A 154 4.10 -15.96 -13.42
C GLY A 154 3.75 -14.78 -14.33
N VAL A 155 4.73 -14.14 -14.99
CA VAL A 155 4.51 -13.30 -16.17
C VAL A 155 4.85 -14.12 -17.42
N ASP A 156 3.91 -14.27 -18.34
CA ASP A 156 4.14 -15.07 -19.56
C ASP A 156 5.02 -14.32 -20.58
N ASN A 157 5.07 -12.99 -20.49
CA ASN A 157 5.80 -12.12 -21.39
C ASN A 157 7.00 -11.45 -20.71
N CYS A 158 8.12 -11.36 -21.45
CA CYS A 158 9.28 -10.58 -21.04
C CYS A 158 9.32 -9.26 -21.81
N PHE A 159 9.33 -8.16 -21.08
CA PHE A 159 9.34 -6.79 -21.57
C PHE A 159 10.73 -6.18 -21.44
N SER A 160 11.10 -5.33 -22.40
CA SER A 160 12.34 -4.56 -22.28
C SER A 160 12.23 -3.53 -21.15
N PRO A 161 13.34 -3.20 -20.46
CA PRO A 161 13.35 -2.15 -19.43
C PRO A 161 12.80 -0.81 -19.94
N THR A 162 13.08 -0.46 -21.20
CA THR A 162 12.59 0.77 -21.83
C THR A 162 11.08 0.77 -22.02
N LEU A 163 10.47 -0.38 -22.33
CA LEU A 163 9.02 -0.51 -22.41
C LEU A 163 8.37 -0.38 -21.04
N ILE A 164 8.95 -0.98 -20.00
CA ILE A 164 8.48 -0.82 -18.62
C ILE A 164 8.53 0.64 -18.21
N GLN A 165 9.66 1.33 -18.38
CA GLN A 165 9.81 2.75 -18.03
C GLN A 165 8.80 3.65 -18.77
N ARG A 166 8.52 3.35 -20.05
CA ARG A 166 7.47 4.06 -20.79
C ARG A 166 6.09 3.83 -20.19
N MET A 167 5.82 2.60 -19.77
CA MET A 167 4.57 2.28 -19.08
C MET A 167 4.49 2.97 -17.72
N GLU A 168 5.58 2.99 -16.94
CA GLU A 168 5.65 3.70 -15.65
C GLU A 168 5.27 5.18 -15.84
N LEU A 169 5.92 5.85 -16.81
CA LEU A 169 5.62 7.25 -17.09
C LEU A 169 4.18 7.47 -17.55
N THR A 170 3.61 6.51 -18.29
CA THR A 170 2.21 6.58 -18.73
C THR A 170 1.26 6.47 -17.54
N VAL A 171 1.52 5.56 -16.61
CA VAL A 171 0.76 5.43 -15.35
C VAL A 171 0.86 6.70 -14.52
N LEU A 172 2.08 7.19 -14.27
CA LEU A 172 2.32 8.40 -13.49
C LEU A 172 1.59 9.62 -14.05
N LYS A 173 1.64 9.80 -15.38
CA LYS A 173 0.92 10.88 -16.06
C LYS A 173 -0.60 10.73 -15.95
N ALA A 174 -1.12 9.53 -16.19
CA ALA A 174 -2.55 9.26 -16.12
C ALA A 174 -3.12 9.50 -14.70
N LEU A 175 -2.35 9.13 -13.66
CA LEU A 175 -2.74 9.32 -12.27
C LEU A 175 -2.42 10.72 -11.73
N GLY A 176 -1.89 11.63 -12.56
CA GLY A 176 -1.50 12.98 -12.16
C GLY A 176 -0.45 12.99 -11.05
N TRP A 177 0.44 12.00 -11.03
CA TRP A 177 1.49 11.80 -10.01
C TRP A 177 0.95 11.60 -8.58
N ARG A 178 -0.34 11.34 -8.41
CA ARG A 178 -0.98 11.09 -7.10
C ARG A 178 -0.75 9.64 -6.68
N MET A 179 0.47 9.36 -6.22
CA MET A 179 0.94 8.01 -5.85
C MET A 179 0.76 7.71 -4.35
N ASP A 180 0.67 8.72 -3.49
CA ASP A 180 0.40 8.53 -2.05
C ASP A 180 -1.08 8.16 -1.78
N SER A 181 -1.51 7.00 -2.28
CA SER A 181 -2.88 6.52 -2.18
C SER A 181 -3.20 6.02 -0.79
N THR A 182 -4.35 6.44 -0.26
CA THR A 182 -4.92 5.81 0.93
C THR A 182 -5.51 4.45 0.54
N THR A 183 -4.97 3.38 1.12
CA THR A 183 -5.40 1.99 0.89
C THR A 183 -5.93 1.38 2.18
N PRO A 184 -6.57 0.20 2.17
CA PRO A 184 -7.06 -0.44 3.39
C PRO A 184 -5.90 -0.69 4.37
N PHE A 185 -4.74 -1.08 3.86
CA PHE A 185 -3.52 -1.28 4.66
C PHE A 185 -3.03 -0.01 5.36
N SER A 186 -3.21 1.17 4.75
CA SER A 186 -2.88 2.45 5.38
C SER A 186 -3.63 2.66 6.70
N TYR A 187 -4.87 2.19 6.79
CA TYR A 187 -5.68 2.29 8.01
C TYR A 187 -5.32 1.24 9.06
N VAL A 188 -4.81 0.08 8.68
CA VAL A 188 -4.53 -1.03 9.63
C VAL A 188 -3.65 -0.55 10.76
N HIS A 189 -2.51 0.08 10.45
CA HIS A 189 -1.56 0.52 11.48
C HIS A 189 -2.13 1.57 12.44
N ILE A 190 -2.95 2.50 11.93
CA ILE A 190 -3.59 3.54 12.76
C ILE A 190 -4.68 2.92 13.63
N LEU A 191 -5.51 2.07 13.06
CA LEU A 191 -6.65 1.48 13.75
C LEU A 191 -6.22 0.44 14.80
N THR A 192 -5.19 -0.38 14.54
CA THR A 192 -4.69 -1.34 15.53
C THR A 192 -4.07 -0.64 16.74
N ARG A 193 -3.36 0.48 16.51
CA ARG A 193 -2.80 1.32 17.59
C ARG A 193 -3.87 2.01 18.44
N VAL A 194 -5.03 2.31 17.87
CA VAL A 194 -6.19 2.84 18.63
C VAL A 194 -6.88 1.74 19.46
N LEU A 195 -6.79 0.47 19.06
CA LEU A 195 -7.61 -0.61 19.64
C LEU A 195 -7.02 -1.33 20.87
N ASN A 196 -5.70 -1.51 21.01
CA ASN A 196 -4.94 -1.81 22.26
C ASN A 196 -3.52 -2.32 21.93
N GLU A 197 -2.55 -2.11 22.84
CA GLU A 197 -1.11 -2.39 22.61
C GLU A 197 -0.67 -3.87 22.67
N THR A 198 -1.41 -4.75 23.36
CA THR A 198 -0.88 -6.09 23.73
C THR A 198 -1.03 -7.18 22.67
N LEU A 199 -1.85 -6.97 21.64
CA LEU A 199 -2.12 -7.96 20.57
C LEU A 199 -1.86 -7.41 19.16
N ILE A 200 -1.12 -6.30 19.05
CA ILE A 200 -0.99 -5.53 17.80
C ILE A 200 -0.36 -6.35 16.67
N GLU A 201 0.74 -7.07 16.93
CA GLU A 201 1.51 -7.70 15.85
C GLU A 201 0.76 -8.88 15.21
N ASP A 202 0.27 -9.82 16.03
CA ASP A 202 -0.51 -10.96 15.55
C ASP A 202 -1.80 -10.49 14.86
N LEU A 203 -2.53 -9.53 15.44
CA LEU A 203 -3.74 -8.98 14.83
C LEU A 203 -3.42 -8.32 13.48
N THR A 204 -2.36 -7.52 13.42
CA THR A 204 -1.94 -6.81 12.20
C THR A 204 -1.59 -7.80 11.09
N ASN A 205 -0.88 -8.89 11.41
CA ASN A 205 -0.53 -9.93 10.44
C ASN A 205 -1.77 -10.64 9.87
N HIS A 206 -2.69 -11.07 10.73
CA HIS A 206 -3.93 -11.72 10.30
C HIS A 206 -4.82 -10.79 9.46
N VAL A 207 -4.96 -9.53 9.87
CA VAL A 207 -5.71 -8.51 9.12
C VAL A 207 -5.06 -8.25 7.76
N THR A 208 -3.73 -8.16 7.73
CA THR A 208 -2.98 -7.94 6.49
C THR A 208 -3.18 -9.09 5.50
N GLU A 209 -3.07 -10.34 5.94
CA GLU A 209 -3.30 -11.51 5.08
C GLU A 209 -4.76 -11.58 4.59
N LEU A 210 -5.73 -11.27 5.44
CA LEU A 210 -7.14 -11.19 5.03
C LEU A 210 -7.35 -10.11 3.97
N LEU A 211 -6.76 -8.93 4.14
CA LEU A 211 -6.84 -7.84 3.17
C LEU A 211 -6.13 -8.17 1.86
N LEU A 212 -4.97 -8.85 1.89
CA LEU A 212 -4.29 -9.32 0.69
C LEU A 212 -5.17 -10.30 -0.10
N CYS A 213 -5.86 -11.21 0.60
CA CYS A 213 -6.87 -12.09 -0.03
C CYS A 213 -8.04 -11.29 -0.63
N ALA A 214 -8.51 -10.25 0.07
CA ALA A 214 -9.62 -9.41 -0.40
C ALA A 214 -9.30 -8.67 -1.71
N LEU A 215 -8.03 -8.34 -1.98
CA LEU A 215 -7.61 -7.69 -3.24
C LEU A 215 -7.94 -8.52 -4.49
N LEU A 216 -8.02 -9.85 -4.36
CA LEU A 216 -8.30 -10.76 -5.46
C LEU A 216 -9.72 -10.59 -6.03
N ASP A 217 -10.69 -10.22 -5.20
CA ASP A 217 -12.07 -9.96 -5.64
C ASP A 217 -12.30 -8.46 -5.82
N PRO A 218 -12.54 -7.95 -7.05
CA PRO A 218 -12.77 -6.53 -7.28
C PRO A 218 -13.97 -5.94 -6.51
N LYS A 219 -14.87 -6.76 -5.95
CA LYS A 219 -16.00 -6.28 -5.13
C LYS A 219 -15.59 -5.43 -3.92
N PHE A 220 -14.36 -5.56 -3.40
CA PHE A 220 -13.93 -4.68 -2.29
C PHE A 220 -13.97 -3.19 -2.70
N LEU A 221 -13.88 -2.89 -4.00
CA LEU A 221 -13.96 -1.53 -4.56
C LEU A 221 -15.38 -0.92 -4.49
N GLU A 222 -16.41 -1.69 -4.11
CA GLU A 222 -17.75 -1.15 -3.79
C GLU A 222 -17.74 -0.30 -2.53
N PHE A 223 -16.74 -0.50 -1.67
CA PHE A 223 -16.63 0.12 -0.37
C PHE A 223 -15.46 1.10 -0.32
N GLN A 224 -15.56 2.05 0.59
CA GLN A 224 -14.46 2.94 0.94
C GLN A 224 -13.32 2.16 1.60
N GLN A 225 -12.09 2.65 1.43
CA GLN A 225 -10.91 1.91 1.89
C GLN A 225 -10.87 1.80 3.41
N CYS A 226 -11.40 2.81 4.13
CA CYS A 226 -11.56 2.75 5.58
C CYS A 226 -12.53 1.64 6.02
N VAL A 227 -13.63 1.45 5.29
CA VAL A 227 -14.65 0.43 5.58
C VAL A 227 -14.06 -0.96 5.39
N VAL A 228 -13.36 -1.18 4.29
CA VAL A 228 -12.69 -2.47 4.03
C VAL A 228 -11.70 -2.81 5.14
N ALA A 229 -10.91 -1.83 5.60
CA ALA A 229 -9.97 -2.02 6.70
C ALA A 229 -10.68 -2.33 8.03
N MET A 230 -11.70 -1.55 8.40
CA MET A 230 -12.48 -1.78 9.62
C MET A 230 -13.19 -3.13 9.62
N SER A 231 -13.79 -3.52 8.49
CA SER A 231 -14.41 -4.83 8.33
C SER A 231 -13.40 -5.96 8.51
N ALA A 232 -12.21 -5.86 7.92
CA ALA A 232 -11.17 -6.86 8.10
C ALA A 232 -10.71 -6.97 9.56
N ILE A 233 -10.49 -5.84 10.23
CA ILE A 233 -10.17 -5.80 11.67
C ILE A 233 -11.27 -6.47 12.48
N ARG A 234 -12.53 -6.13 12.22
CA ARG A 234 -13.69 -6.71 12.92
C ARG A 234 -13.74 -8.23 12.75
N CYS A 235 -13.60 -8.72 11.51
CA CYS A 235 -13.62 -10.15 11.22
C CYS A 235 -12.53 -10.92 11.97
N VAL A 236 -11.30 -10.39 12.01
CA VAL A 236 -10.20 -11.03 12.74
C VAL A 236 -10.40 -10.93 14.25
N PHE A 237 -10.93 -9.81 14.73
CA PHE A 237 -11.20 -9.60 16.15
C PHE A 237 -12.31 -10.53 16.68
N GLU A 238 -13.43 -10.65 15.96
CA GLU A 238 -14.52 -11.58 16.26
C GLU A 238 -14.05 -13.04 16.26
N ALA A 239 -13.10 -13.39 15.38
CA ALA A 239 -12.49 -14.72 15.36
C ALA A 239 -11.53 -14.96 16.54
N SER A 240 -11.07 -13.89 17.21
CA SER A 240 -10.01 -13.93 18.24
C SER A 240 -10.54 -13.72 19.68
N VAL A 241 -11.70 -13.07 19.90
CA VAL A 241 -12.19 -12.64 21.23
C VAL A 241 -13.69 -12.91 21.45
N ASN A 242 -14.05 -13.38 22.65
CA ASN A 242 -15.43 -13.42 23.18
C ASN A 242 -15.96 -11.98 23.43
N ASN A 243 -16.91 -11.53 22.59
CA ASN A 243 -17.92 -10.45 22.66
C ASN A 243 -17.66 -9.06 23.31
N ASP A 244 -16.77 -8.86 24.28
CA ASP A 244 -16.81 -7.63 25.11
C ASP A 244 -16.12 -6.39 24.49
N SER A 245 -15.18 -6.55 23.55
CA SER A 245 -14.48 -5.40 22.94
C SER A 245 -15.07 -4.89 21.62
N ILE A 246 -16.15 -5.50 21.13
CA ILE A 246 -16.85 -5.13 19.88
C ILE A 246 -17.49 -3.73 20.01
N ALA A 247 -17.91 -3.35 21.22
CA ALA A 247 -18.60 -2.09 21.49
C ALA A 247 -17.78 -0.82 21.13
N ASN A 248 -16.44 -0.90 21.18
CA ASN A 248 -15.57 0.24 20.85
C ASN A 248 -15.48 0.47 19.33
N LEU A 249 -15.57 -0.58 18.52
CA LEU A 249 -15.45 -0.47 17.06
C LEU A 249 -16.70 0.17 16.44
N ASP A 250 -17.88 -0.11 17.00
CA ASP A 250 -19.14 0.49 16.55
C ASP A 250 -19.17 2.02 16.72
N SER A 251 -18.35 2.57 17.61
CA SER A 251 -18.26 4.02 17.81
C SER A 251 -17.44 4.74 16.72
N LEU A 252 -16.57 4.03 16.01
CA LEU A 252 -15.66 4.56 14.98
C LEU A 252 -16.26 4.56 13.57
N ILE A 253 -17.36 3.82 13.35
CA ILE A 253 -18.01 3.73 12.04
C ILE A 253 -18.91 4.97 11.82
N PRO A 254 -18.68 5.77 10.75
CA PRO A 254 -19.58 6.84 10.36
C PRO A 254 -21.02 6.32 10.17
N GLN A 255 -22.01 7.02 10.75
CA GLN A 255 -23.40 6.54 10.82
C GLN A 255 -24.07 6.33 9.45
N ASP A 256 -23.60 7.03 8.42
CA ASP A 256 -24.04 6.89 7.02
C ASP A 256 -23.59 5.56 6.36
N GLN A 257 -22.56 4.92 6.91
CA GLN A 257 -21.96 3.68 6.39
C GLN A 257 -22.51 2.42 7.09
N LYS A 258 -22.98 2.54 8.35
CA LYS A 258 -23.55 1.42 9.13
C LYS A 258 -24.74 0.74 8.45
N VAL A 259 -25.55 1.51 7.71
CA VAL A 259 -26.71 0.97 6.99
C VAL A 259 -26.28 -0.01 5.89
N ARG A 260 -25.11 0.19 5.28
CA ARG A 260 -24.61 -0.69 4.20
C ARG A 260 -23.94 -1.95 4.71
N ILE A 261 -23.33 -1.90 5.90
CA ILE A 261 -22.63 -3.03 6.51
C ILE A 261 -23.62 -4.08 7.05
N ASN A 262 -24.82 -3.68 7.48
CA ASN A 262 -25.83 -4.59 8.05
C ASN A 262 -26.81 -5.19 7.03
N THR A 263 -26.59 -4.99 5.72
CA THR A 263 -27.50 -5.49 4.66
C THR A 263 -26.94 -6.71 3.92
N TYR A 264 -25.83 -7.31 4.36
CA TYR A 264 -25.25 -8.51 3.78
C TYR A 264 -24.79 -9.50 4.84
#